data_AF-A0A7Y3GQ34-F1
#
_entry.id   AF-A0A7Y3GQ34-F1
#
_cell.length_a   1.000
_cell.length_b   1.000
_cell.length_c   1.000
_cell.angle_alpha   90.00
_cell.angle_beta   90.00
_cell.angle_gamma   90.00
#
_symmetry.space_group_name_H-M   'P 1'
#
loop_
_entity.id
_entity.type
_entity.pdbx_description
1 polymer ?
#
loop_
_entity_poly.entity_id
_entity_poly.type
_entity_poly.pdbx_seq_one_letter_code
_entity_poly.pdbx_strand_id
1 'polypeptide(L)'
;EIVDNGYSRIPVYTETVDNVIGILYAKDLLPHLNKKTFKWTSILREPFFVPENKKLDDLMVEFQTKKVHLAVVVDEYGGTSGLVSLEDIIEEIVGDISDEYDDEDLVYTKIDEYNYSFEGKTPLKDVYKIIDLDDETDFENTKGEAETLAGFILEVSGGFPRIGTKINFKNFVFTIEALEKKRIKQIKMTILDAAKE
;
A
#
# COMPACT_ATOMS: atom_id res chain seq x y z
N GLU A 1 -2.09 16.91 19.31
CA GLU A 1 -1.10 16.05 18.63
C GLU A 1 -1.33 14.56 18.82
N ILE A 2 -1.31 13.99 20.04
CA ILE A 2 -1.51 12.52 20.20
C ILE A 2 -2.90 12.08 19.70
N VAL A 3 -3.95 12.78 20.14
CA VAL A 3 -5.34 12.48 19.76
C VAL A 3 -5.57 12.78 18.28
N ASP A 4 -4.99 13.86 17.77
CA ASP A 4 -5.19 14.30 16.39
C ASP A 4 -4.54 13.37 15.36
N ASN A 5 -3.43 12.70 15.73
CA ASN A 5 -2.71 11.82 14.82
C ASN A 5 -2.97 10.32 15.05
N GLY A 6 -3.61 9.92 16.15
CA GLY A 6 -4.01 8.53 16.39
C GLY A 6 -2.88 7.53 16.65
N TYR A 7 -1.63 7.96 16.85
CA TYR A 7 -0.50 7.05 17.05
C TYR A 7 -0.54 6.35 18.42
N SER A 8 -0.37 5.02 18.38
CA SER A 8 -0.34 4.20 19.60
C SER A 8 0.98 4.27 20.37
N ARG A 9 2.09 4.52 19.68
CA ARG A 9 3.47 4.49 20.20
C ARG A 9 4.24 5.66 19.61
N ILE A 10 4.87 6.47 20.46
CA ILE A 10 5.46 7.74 20.06
C ILE A 10 6.90 7.78 20.59
N PRO A 11 7.92 7.85 19.72
CA PRO A 11 9.29 8.09 20.14
C PRO A 11 9.42 9.47 20.78
N VAL A 12 10.15 9.51 21.89
CA VAL A 12 10.42 10.73 22.64
C VAL A 12 11.92 10.94 22.62
N TYR A 13 12.33 12.09 22.13
CA TYR A 13 13.73 12.46 21.99
C TYR A 13 14.03 13.76 22.75
N THR A 14 15.31 14.03 22.97
CA THR A 14 15.77 15.31 23.53
C THR A 14 16.78 15.95 22.60
N GLU A 15 16.67 17.26 22.39
CA GLU A 15 17.53 18.06 21.50
C GLU A 15 17.38 17.70 20.01
N THR A 16 17.69 16.46 19.62
CA THR A 16 17.64 15.96 18.24
C THR A 16 16.95 14.60 18.16
N VAL A 17 16.41 14.27 16.97
CA VAL A 17 15.76 12.98 16.71
C VAL A 17 16.70 11.79 16.91
N ASP A 18 18.02 12.01 16.83
CA ASP A 18 19.04 10.99 17.06
C ASP A 18 19.12 10.55 18.53
N ASN A 19 18.64 11.38 19.46
CA ASN A 19 18.71 11.12 20.90
C ASN A 19 17.35 10.71 21.46
N VAL A 20 16.88 9.54 21.04
CA VAL A 20 15.64 8.93 21.54
C VAL A 20 15.83 8.44 22.98
N ILE A 21 15.12 9.08 23.91
CA ILE A 21 15.18 8.80 25.35
C ILE A 21 14.12 7.78 25.81
N GLY A 22 13.13 7.47 24.98
CA GLY A 22 12.12 6.47 25.28
C GLY A 22 10.94 6.44 24.32
N ILE A 23 10.06 5.46 24.51
CA ILE A 23 8.82 5.33 23.76
C ILE A 23 7.63 5.56 24.70
N LEU A 24 6.78 6.52 24.34
CA LEU A 24 5.51 6.78 25.02
C LEU A 24 4.42 5.92 24.38
N TYR A 25 3.78 5.07 25.19
CA TYR A 25 2.61 4.31 24.77
C TYR A 25 1.36 5.12 25.13
N ALA A 26 0.53 5.44 24.14
CA ALA A 26 -0.67 6.26 24.35
C ALA A 26 -1.60 5.65 25.41
N LYS A 27 -1.73 4.32 25.44
CA LYS A 27 -2.53 3.60 26.44
C LYS A 27 -2.03 3.79 27.89
N ASP A 28 -0.75 4.04 28.08
CA ASP A 28 -0.16 4.21 29.42
C ASP A 28 -0.51 5.60 30.01
N LEU A 29 -1.05 6.52 29.20
CA LEU A 29 -1.61 7.78 29.66
C LEU A 29 -3.01 7.63 30.26
N LEU A 30 -3.77 6.59 29.88
CA LEU A 30 -5.18 6.41 30.27
C LEU A 30 -5.38 6.40 31.80
N PRO A 31 -4.54 5.74 32.63
CA PRO A 31 -4.67 5.77 34.08
C PRO A 31 -4.39 7.14 34.74
N HIS A 32 -3.98 8.14 33.96
CA HIS A 32 -3.52 9.44 34.44
C HIS A 32 -4.35 10.62 33.93
N LEU A 33 -5.38 10.38 33.10
CA LEU A 33 -6.22 11.41 32.50
C LEU A 33 -6.90 12.34 33.53
N ASN A 34 -7.24 11.82 34.71
CA ASN A 34 -7.92 12.58 35.77
C ASN A 34 -6.95 13.34 36.69
N LYS A 35 -5.63 13.23 36.47
CA LYS A 35 -4.63 13.91 37.30
C LYS A 35 -4.35 15.30 36.74
N LYS A 36 -4.50 16.33 37.58
CA LYS A 36 -4.18 17.73 37.20
C LYS A 36 -2.69 17.94 36.90
N THR A 37 -1.82 17.17 37.56
CA THR A 37 -0.37 17.22 37.38
C THR A 37 0.15 15.81 37.30
N PHE A 38 0.87 15.51 36.21
CA PHE A 38 1.45 14.19 35.98
C PHE A 38 2.78 14.35 35.23
N LYS A 39 3.84 13.75 35.76
CA LYS A 39 5.13 13.67 35.09
C LYS A 39 5.08 12.53 34.07
N TRP A 40 4.57 12.81 32.89
CA TRP A 40 4.40 11.81 31.83
C TRP A 40 5.70 11.14 31.38
N THR A 41 6.85 11.78 31.59
CA THR A 41 8.14 11.15 31.28
C THR A 41 8.48 9.95 32.18
N SER A 42 7.76 9.75 33.30
CA SER A 42 7.98 8.58 34.17
C SER A 42 7.39 7.27 33.63
N ILE A 43 6.58 7.31 32.58
CA ILE A 43 5.97 6.12 31.95
C ILE A 43 6.61 5.80 30.60
N LEU A 44 7.72 6.44 30.25
CA LEU A 44 8.47 6.10 29.07
C LEU A 44 9.03 4.68 29.19
N ARG A 45 8.90 3.92 28.11
CA ARG A 45 9.49 2.60 27.98
C ARG A 45 10.84 2.71 27.29
N GLU A 46 11.72 1.77 27.59
CA GLU A 46 13.03 1.72 26.95
C GLU A 46 12.89 1.57 25.42
N PRO A 47 13.61 2.39 24.64
CA PRO A 47 13.61 2.27 23.19
C PRO A 47 14.37 1.02 22.77
N PHE A 48 13.87 0.37 21.72
CA PHE A 48 14.53 -0.79 21.13
C PHE A 48 15.19 -0.35 19.82
N PHE A 49 16.52 -0.45 19.76
CA PHE A 49 17.31 -0.01 18.61
C PHE A 49 17.75 -1.19 17.74
N VAL A 50 17.74 -0.97 16.42
CA VAL A 50 18.16 -1.95 15.42
C VAL A 50 18.96 -1.28 14.30
N PRO A 51 19.99 -1.93 13.74
CA PRO A 51 20.74 -1.38 12.62
C PRO A 51 19.94 -1.47 11.32
N GLU A 52 20.17 -0.54 10.39
CA GLU A 52 19.47 -0.46 9.09
C GLU A 52 19.61 -1.72 8.23
N ASN A 53 20.73 -2.44 8.37
CA ASN A 53 21.02 -3.64 7.59
C ASN A 53 20.45 -4.94 8.21
N LYS A 54 19.67 -4.83 9.30
CA LYS A 54 19.04 -5.97 9.94
C LYS A 54 17.97 -6.57 9.04
N LYS A 55 17.97 -7.89 8.90
CA LYS A 55 16.95 -8.58 8.12
C LYS A 55 15.60 -8.59 8.85
N LEU A 56 14.52 -8.53 8.07
CA LEU A 56 13.14 -8.47 8.60
C LEU A 56 12.72 -9.76 9.34
N ASP A 57 13.18 -10.93 8.89
CA ASP A 57 12.95 -12.22 9.55
C ASP A 57 13.55 -12.25 10.96
N ASP A 58 14.80 -11.81 11.10
CA ASP A 58 15.46 -11.68 12.40
C ASP A 58 14.78 -10.63 13.30
N LEU A 59 14.37 -9.49 12.71
CA LEU A 59 13.67 -8.43 13.43
C LEU A 59 12.31 -8.89 13.96
N MET A 60 11.56 -9.66 13.17
CA MET A 60 10.27 -10.24 13.56
C MET A 60 10.40 -11.14 14.79
N VAL A 61 11.41 -12.01 14.81
CA VAL A 61 11.69 -12.90 15.96
C VAL A 61 12.02 -12.08 17.21
N GLU A 62 12.77 -10.98 17.08
CA GLU A 62 13.09 -10.12 18.21
C GLU A 62 11.88 -9.36 18.75
N PHE A 63 11.00 -8.86 17.88
CA PHE A 63 9.73 -8.25 18.28
C PHE A 63 8.86 -9.23 19.08
N GLN A 64 8.73 -10.47 18.62
CA GLN A 64 8.00 -11.53 19.33
C GLN A 64 8.62 -11.86 20.68
N THR A 65 9.95 -12.05 20.71
CA THR A 65 10.68 -12.46 21.92
C THR A 65 10.67 -11.37 22.99
N LYS A 66 10.92 -10.12 22.58
CA LYS A 66 10.96 -8.96 23.49
C LYS A 66 9.58 -8.39 23.80
N LYS A 67 8.53 -8.84 23.09
CA LYS A 67 7.16 -8.32 23.18
C LYS A 67 7.10 -6.80 22.95
N VAL A 68 7.84 -6.34 21.95
CA VAL A 68 7.89 -4.94 21.49
C VAL A 68 7.40 -4.86 20.04
N HIS A 69 6.85 -3.71 19.66
CA HIS A 69 6.14 -3.52 18.39
C HIS A 69 6.66 -2.30 17.62
N LEU A 70 7.71 -1.63 18.12
CA LEU A 70 8.31 -0.47 17.49
C LEU A 70 9.81 -0.53 17.79
N ALA A 71 10.62 -0.36 16.74
CA ALA A 71 12.05 -0.17 16.86
C ALA A 71 12.47 1.17 16.24
N VAL A 72 13.54 1.72 16.78
CA VAL A 72 14.26 2.86 16.20
C VAL A 72 15.40 2.30 15.36
N VAL A 73 15.41 2.67 14.09
CA VAL A 73 16.44 2.23 13.14
C VAL A 73 17.60 3.21 13.21
N VAL A 74 18.80 2.69 13.40
CA VAL A 74 20.03 3.49 13.49
C VAL A 74 21.00 3.19 12.35
N ASP A 75 21.69 4.23 11.90
CA ASP A 75 22.80 4.13 10.95
C ASP A 75 24.11 3.71 11.64
N GLU A 76 25.17 3.61 10.85
CA GLU A 76 26.52 3.24 11.28
C GLU A 76 27.19 4.28 12.21
N TYR A 77 26.70 5.51 12.21
CA TYR A 77 27.20 6.63 13.00
C TYR A 77 26.38 6.87 14.27
N GLY A 78 25.32 6.07 14.49
CA GLY A 78 24.40 6.19 15.62
C GLY A 78 23.31 7.25 15.42
N GLY A 79 23.17 7.78 14.21
CA GLY A 79 22.04 8.62 13.81
C GLY A 79 20.76 7.79 13.66
N THR A 80 19.61 8.43 13.86
CA THR A 80 18.31 7.76 13.65
C THR A 80 17.94 7.83 12.17
N SER A 81 17.98 6.68 11.50
CA SER A 81 17.54 6.53 10.10
C SER A 81 16.02 6.51 9.97
N GLY A 82 15.32 6.05 11.00
CA GLY A 82 13.85 5.97 10.98
C GLY A 82 13.25 5.09 12.07
N LEU A 83 12.03 4.63 11.82
CA LEU A 83 11.27 3.75 12.70
C LEU A 83 10.78 2.56 11.89
N VAL A 84 10.61 1.43 12.57
CA VAL A 84 9.99 0.22 12.00
C VAL A 84 9.01 -0.36 13.01
N SER A 85 7.79 -0.61 12.57
CA SER A 85 6.73 -1.21 13.38
C SER A 85 6.61 -2.71 13.12
N LEU A 86 6.01 -3.44 14.07
CA LEU A 86 5.70 -4.86 13.84
C LEU A 86 4.67 -5.01 12.71
N GLU A 87 3.76 -4.05 12.63
CA GLU A 87 2.74 -3.94 11.62
C GLU A 87 3.36 -3.83 10.21
N ASP A 88 4.39 -3.00 10.03
CA ASP A 88 5.12 -2.86 8.74
C ASP A 88 5.79 -4.18 8.31
N ILE A 89 6.36 -4.92 9.27
CA ILE A 89 7.01 -6.22 8.98
C ILE A 89 5.98 -7.26 8.56
N ILE A 90 4.80 -7.26 9.18
CA ILE A 90 3.71 -8.16 8.81
C ILE A 90 3.20 -7.79 7.41
N GLU A 91 3.03 -6.51 7.12
CA GLU A 91 2.61 -6.02 5.80
C GLU A 91 3.59 -6.44 4.69
N GLU A 92 4.90 -6.34 4.91
CA GLU A 92 5.89 -6.79 3.92
C GLU A 92 5.92 -8.32 3.71
N ILE A 93 5.58 -9.10 4.74
CA ILE A 93 5.55 -10.57 4.66
C ILE A 93 4.25 -11.07 4.03
N VAL A 94 3.11 -10.50 4.43
CA VAL A 94 1.80 -11.00 4.03
C VAL A 94 1.25 -10.24 2.82
N GLY A 95 1.73 -9.02 2.56
CA GLY A 95 1.08 -8.05 1.68
C GLY A 95 -0.14 -7.43 2.36
N ASP A 96 -0.86 -6.57 1.63
CA ASP A 96 -2.25 -6.26 1.96
C ASP A 96 -3.02 -7.58 2.02
N ILE A 97 -3.41 -8.02 3.22
CA ILE A 97 -4.28 -9.18 3.36
C ILE A 97 -5.65 -8.75 2.85
N SER A 98 -5.89 -8.91 1.54
CA SER A 98 -7.24 -8.88 1.00
C SER A 98 -8.02 -10.03 1.62
N ASP A 99 -8.97 -9.70 2.49
CA ASP A 99 -10.05 -10.61 2.82
C ASP A 99 -10.84 -10.96 1.54
N GLU A 100 -11.52 -12.11 1.51
CA GLU A 100 -12.33 -12.54 0.36
C GLU A 100 -13.50 -11.57 0.03
N TYR A 101 -13.67 -10.51 0.84
CA TYR A 101 -14.77 -9.56 0.79
C TYR A 101 -14.39 -8.08 0.94
N ASP A 102 -13.11 -7.68 0.94
CA ASP A 102 -12.75 -6.26 1.07
C ASP A 102 -12.63 -5.56 -0.30
N ASP A 103 -13.73 -4.91 -0.71
CA ASP A 103 -13.79 -3.89 -1.76
C ASP A 103 -13.48 -2.51 -1.13
N GLU A 104 -12.21 -2.10 -0.98
CA GLU A 104 -11.78 -0.69 -0.75
C GLU A 104 -10.24 -0.67 -0.76
N ASP A 105 -9.54 -0.41 -1.88
CA ASP A 105 -9.11 0.91 -2.36
C ASP A 105 -8.75 0.86 -3.86
N LEU A 106 -9.68 0.43 -4.71
CA LEU A 106 -9.46 0.47 -6.15
C LEU A 106 -9.58 1.92 -6.67
N VAL A 107 -8.44 2.55 -6.91
CA VAL A 107 -8.37 3.88 -7.53
C VAL A 107 -8.75 3.76 -9.02
N TYR A 108 -10.05 3.87 -9.31
CA TYR A 108 -10.59 4.01 -10.66
C TYR A 108 -11.52 5.22 -10.73
N THR A 109 -11.65 5.80 -11.92
CA THR A 109 -12.62 6.86 -12.19
C THR A 109 -13.61 6.37 -13.24
N LYS A 110 -14.88 6.22 -12.87
CA LYS A 110 -15.97 6.04 -13.84
C LYS A 110 -16.26 7.39 -14.50
N ILE A 111 -15.95 7.51 -15.78
CA ILE A 111 -16.17 8.73 -16.57
C ILE A 111 -17.65 8.80 -16.99
N ASP A 112 -18.18 7.67 -17.48
CA ASP A 112 -19.60 7.48 -17.81
C ASP A 112 -19.96 5.97 -17.76
N GLU A 113 -21.11 5.57 -18.30
CA GLU A 113 -21.60 4.19 -18.30
C GLU A 113 -20.66 3.21 -19.02
N TYR A 114 -19.95 3.68 -20.05
CA TYR A 114 -19.10 2.85 -20.92
C TYR A 114 -17.62 3.19 -20.82
N ASN A 115 -17.25 4.26 -20.11
CA ASN A 115 -15.88 4.75 -20.04
C ASN A 115 -15.36 4.78 -18.60
N TYR A 116 -14.21 4.14 -18.41
CA TYR A 116 -13.53 3.98 -17.13
C TYR A 116 -12.07 4.39 -17.28
N SER A 117 -11.48 5.00 -16.26
CA SER A 117 -10.04 5.26 -16.18
C SER A 117 -9.46 4.48 -15.01
N PHE A 118 -8.50 3.61 -15.30
CA PHE A 118 -7.85 2.71 -14.33
C PHE A 118 -6.36 3.03 -14.23
N GLU A 119 -5.79 2.77 -13.06
CA GLU A 119 -4.35 2.64 -12.95
C GLU A 119 -3.86 1.36 -13.65
N GLY A 120 -2.67 1.41 -14.24
CA GLY A 120 -2.10 0.23 -14.91
C GLY A 120 -1.83 -0.96 -13.98
N LYS A 121 -1.68 -0.72 -12.67
CA LYS A 121 -1.52 -1.80 -11.67
C LYS A 121 -2.83 -2.48 -11.27
N THR A 122 -3.98 -1.94 -11.67
CA THR A 122 -5.27 -2.52 -11.27
C THR A 122 -5.30 -4.00 -11.65
N PRO A 123 -5.54 -4.92 -10.70
CA PRO A 123 -5.68 -6.34 -10.99
C PRO A 123 -6.81 -6.59 -11.98
N LEU A 124 -6.62 -7.55 -12.89
CA LEU A 124 -7.63 -7.86 -13.91
C LEU A 124 -8.97 -8.25 -13.31
N LYS A 125 -8.95 -9.08 -12.26
CA LYS A 125 -10.15 -9.51 -11.53
C LYS A 125 -10.98 -8.33 -11.01
N ASP A 126 -10.32 -7.28 -10.57
CA ASP A 126 -10.98 -6.09 -10.08
C ASP A 126 -11.59 -5.28 -11.22
N VAL A 127 -10.90 -5.20 -12.37
CA VAL A 127 -11.49 -4.61 -13.59
C VAL A 127 -12.78 -5.34 -13.98
N TYR A 128 -12.79 -6.67 -13.93
CA TYR A 128 -13.98 -7.47 -14.26
C TYR A 128 -15.16 -7.16 -13.33
N LYS A 129 -14.91 -7.15 -12.02
CA LYS A 129 -15.91 -6.78 -11.01
C LYS A 129 -16.45 -5.36 -11.22
N ILE A 130 -15.56 -4.39 -11.43
CA ILE A 130 -15.93 -2.97 -11.58
C ILE A 130 -16.83 -2.73 -12.79
N ILE A 131 -16.62 -3.46 -13.87
CA ILE A 131 -17.43 -3.33 -15.09
C ILE A 131 -18.59 -4.32 -15.17
N ASP A 132 -18.82 -5.11 -14.13
CA ASP A 132 -19.85 -6.14 -14.09
C ASP A 132 -19.75 -7.10 -15.30
N LEU A 133 -18.52 -7.62 -15.52
CA LEU A 133 -18.25 -8.49 -16.67
C LEU A 133 -18.82 -9.90 -16.43
N ASP A 134 -19.89 -10.25 -17.14
CA ASP A 134 -20.55 -11.56 -17.04
C ASP A 134 -19.67 -12.74 -17.49
N ASP A 135 -18.81 -12.55 -18.50
CA ASP A 135 -17.95 -13.60 -19.07
C ASP A 135 -16.50 -13.13 -19.22
N GLU A 136 -15.65 -13.65 -18.35
CA GLU A 136 -14.21 -13.36 -18.29
C GLU A 136 -13.38 -14.26 -19.24
N THR A 137 -14.00 -15.26 -19.89
CA THR A 137 -13.31 -16.32 -20.65
C THR A 137 -12.36 -15.77 -21.71
N ASP A 138 -12.77 -14.71 -22.41
CA ASP A 138 -11.94 -14.09 -23.44
C ASP A 138 -10.66 -13.46 -22.85
N PHE A 139 -10.79 -12.78 -21.70
CA PHE A 139 -9.65 -12.20 -21.00
C PHE A 139 -8.74 -13.30 -20.45
N GLU A 140 -9.29 -14.29 -19.75
CA GLU A 140 -8.52 -15.37 -19.12
C GLU A 140 -7.74 -16.22 -20.15
N ASN A 141 -8.31 -16.46 -21.33
CA ASN A 141 -7.61 -17.17 -22.41
C ASN A 141 -6.48 -16.34 -23.05
N THR A 142 -6.56 -15.01 -22.97
CA THR A 142 -5.62 -14.11 -23.64
C THR A 142 -4.58 -13.53 -22.69
N LYS A 143 -4.86 -13.47 -21.37
CA LYS A 143 -3.99 -12.78 -20.40
C LYS A 143 -2.62 -13.44 -20.22
N GLY A 144 -2.46 -14.72 -20.56
CA GLY A 144 -1.22 -15.44 -20.32
C GLY A 144 -0.85 -15.41 -18.82
N GLU A 145 0.35 -14.93 -18.52
CA GLU A 145 0.84 -14.73 -17.13
C GLU A 145 0.49 -13.35 -16.55
N ALA A 146 -0.29 -12.53 -17.27
CA ALA A 146 -0.66 -11.21 -16.79
C ALA A 146 -1.72 -11.27 -15.68
N GLU A 147 -1.44 -10.54 -14.60
CA GLU A 147 -2.36 -10.38 -13.45
C GLU A 147 -2.93 -8.96 -13.34
N THR A 148 -2.38 -8.00 -14.08
CA THR A 148 -2.78 -6.58 -14.05
C THR A 148 -3.22 -6.09 -15.43
N LEU A 149 -4.02 -5.02 -15.46
CA LEU A 149 -4.50 -4.43 -16.71
C LEU A 149 -3.36 -3.97 -17.64
N ALA A 150 -2.29 -3.38 -17.10
CA ALA A 150 -1.12 -3.03 -17.90
C ALA A 150 -0.42 -4.26 -18.48
N GLY A 151 -0.28 -5.33 -17.69
CA GLY A 151 0.30 -6.60 -18.16
C GLY A 151 -0.53 -7.19 -19.31
N PHE A 152 -1.84 -7.22 -19.16
CA PHE A 152 -2.76 -7.69 -20.19
C PHE A 152 -2.63 -6.89 -21.49
N ILE A 153 -2.57 -5.56 -21.39
CA ILE A 153 -2.38 -4.71 -22.57
C ILE A 153 -1.04 -5.00 -23.26
N LEU A 154 0.03 -5.24 -22.51
CA LEU A 154 1.33 -5.60 -23.09
C LEU A 154 1.26 -6.93 -23.82
N GLU A 155 0.55 -7.92 -23.27
CA GLU A 155 0.32 -9.23 -23.91
C GLU A 155 -0.46 -9.06 -25.22
N VAL A 156 -1.58 -8.34 -25.20
CA VAL A 156 -2.42 -8.09 -26.38
C VAL A 156 -1.70 -7.25 -27.43
N SER A 157 -0.90 -6.26 -27.03
CA SER A 157 -0.21 -5.36 -27.95
C SER A 157 1.11 -5.91 -28.50
N GLY A 158 1.65 -6.99 -27.90
CA GLY A 158 2.91 -7.61 -28.30
C GLY A 158 4.14 -6.70 -28.17
N GLY A 159 4.03 -5.60 -27.43
CA GLY A 159 5.09 -4.60 -27.30
C GLY A 159 4.68 -3.44 -26.38
N PHE A 160 5.59 -2.50 -26.13
CA PHE A 160 5.28 -1.38 -25.22
C PHE A 160 4.56 -0.23 -25.96
N PRO A 161 3.27 0.05 -25.66
CA PRO A 161 2.49 1.04 -26.39
C PRO A 161 2.90 2.48 -26.03
N ARG A 162 2.54 3.43 -26.89
CA ARG A 162 2.76 4.87 -26.64
C ARG A 162 1.50 5.51 -26.07
N ILE A 163 1.65 6.68 -25.44
CA ILE A 163 0.51 7.50 -25.02
C ILE A 163 -0.37 7.80 -26.25
N GLY A 164 -1.68 7.66 -26.10
CA GLY A 164 -2.69 7.82 -27.14
C GLY A 164 -2.90 6.60 -28.03
N THR A 165 -2.08 5.54 -27.90
CA THR A 165 -2.32 4.28 -28.60
C THR A 165 -3.63 3.66 -28.12
N LYS A 166 -4.45 3.22 -29.08
CA LYS A 166 -5.67 2.44 -28.84
C LYS A 166 -5.40 0.97 -29.13
N ILE A 167 -5.67 0.12 -28.16
CA ILE A 167 -5.57 -1.33 -28.26
C ILE A 167 -7.00 -1.88 -28.22
N ASN A 168 -7.42 -2.55 -29.29
CA ASN A 168 -8.74 -3.15 -29.37
C ASN A 168 -8.67 -4.60 -28.89
N PHE A 169 -9.62 -4.99 -28.06
CA PHE A 169 -9.77 -6.36 -27.60
C PHE A 169 -11.26 -6.66 -27.46
N LYS A 170 -11.81 -7.49 -28.36
CA LYS A 170 -13.25 -7.79 -28.43
C LYS A 170 -14.09 -6.50 -28.44
N ASN A 171 -15.00 -6.35 -27.49
CA ASN A 171 -15.84 -5.18 -27.28
C ASN A 171 -15.19 -4.10 -26.37
N PHE A 172 -13.88 -4.16 -26.15
CA PHE A 172 -13.15 -3.17 -25.33
C PHE A 172 -12.11 -2.43 -26.17
N VAL A 173 -11.98 -1.13 -25.88
CA VAL A 173 -10.91 -0.29 -26.40
C VAL A 173 -10.13 0.28 -25.23
N PHE A 174 -8.85 -0.08 -25.16
CA PHE A 174 -7.91 0.47 -24.17
C PHE A 174 -7.11 1.60 -24.80
N THR A 175 -7.18 2.79 -24.22
CA THR A 175 -6.39 3.95 -24.62
C THR A 175 -5.35 4.26 -23.54
N ILE A 176 -4.08 4.30 -23.92
CA ILE A 176 -3.00 4.68 -23.00
C ILE A 176 -3.06 6.18 -22.73
N GLU A 177 -3.40 6.59 -21.52
CA GLU A 177 -3.51 8.00 -21.15
C GLU A 177 -2.21 8.55 -20.55
N ALA A 178 -1.50 7.73 -19.77
CA ALA A 178 -0.24 8.12 -19.16
C ALA A 178 0.76 6.97 -19.06
N LEU A 179 2.04 7.30 -19.23
CA LEU A 179 3.17 6.43 -18.96
C LEU A 179 4.02 7.03 -17.84
N GLU A 180 4.60 6.19 -17.00
CA GLU A 180 5.59 6.58 -15.99
C GLU A 180 6.85 5.73 -16.18
N LYS A 181 7.94 6.37 -16.64
CA LYS A 181 9.18 5.70 -17.06
C LYS A 181 8.92 4.61 -18.10
N LYS A 182 8.96 3.33 -17.69
CA LYS A 182 8.72 2.15 -18.53
C LYS A 182 7.49 1.36 -18.08
N ARG A 183 6.52 2.04 -17.48
CA ARG A 183 5.27 1.45 -17.00
C ARG A 183 4.07 2.22 -17.53
N ILE A 184 3.01 1.50 -17.87
CA ILE A 184 1.71 2.09 -18.17
C ILE A 184 1.09 2.55 -16.85
N LYS A 185 0.86 3.86 -16.72
CA LYS A 185 0.36 4.47 -15.49
C LYS A 185 -1.17 4.53 -15.48
N GLN A 186 -1.75 5.08 -16.54
CA GLN A 186 -3.19 5.31 -16.64
C GLN A 186 -3.72 4.78 -17.96
N ILE A 187 -4.85 4.08 -17.90
CA ILE A 187 -5.51 3.46 -19.02
C ILE A 187 -6.98 3.87 -19.00
N LYS A 188 -7.45 4.44 -20.10
CA LYS A 188 -8.88 4.57 -20.34
C LYS A 188 -9.39 3.32 -21.03
N MET A 189 -10.36 2.67 -20.43
CA MET A 189 -11.12 1.59 -21.04
C MET A 189 -12.47 2.11 -21.52
N THR A 190 -12.82 1.81 -22.77
CA THR A 190 -14.13 2.08 -23.34
C THR A 190 -14.78 0.75 -23.73
N ILE A 191 -15.97 0.50 -23.20
CA ILE A 191 -16.83 -0.61 -23.58
C ILE A 191 -17.59 -0.17 -24.83
N LEU A 192 -17.36 -0.88 -25.92
CA LEU A 192 -18.12 -0.73 -27.15
C LEU A 192 -19.42 -1.50 -26.95
N ASP A 193 -20.48 -0.77 -26.65
CA ASP A 193 -21.80 -1.37 -26.65
C ASP A 193 -22.04 -1.96 -28.06
N ALA A 194 -22.42 -3.24 -28.12
CA ALA A 194 -22.96 -3.78 -29.35
C ALA A 194 -24.30 -3.06 -29.52
N ALA A 195 -24.29 -1.98 -30.31
CA ALA A 195 -25.50 -1.32 -30.73
C ALA A 195 -26.52 -2.40 -31.10
N LYS A 196 -27.62 -2.44 -30.35
CA LYS A 196 -28.83 -3.13 -30.77
C LYS A 196 -29.23 -2.54 -32.13
N GLU A 197 -28.79 -3.19 -33.20
CA GLU A 197 -29.60 -3.33 -34.41
C GLU A 197 -30.50 -4.55 -34.27
#